data_AF-A0AAF0RJQ9-F1
#
_entry.id   AF-A0AAF0RJQ9-F1
#
_cell.length_a   1.000
_cell.length_b   1.000
_cell.length_c   1.000
_cell.angle_alpha   90.00
_cell.angle_beta   90.00
_cell.angle_gamma   90.00
#
_symmetry.space_group_name_H-M   'P 1'
#
loop_
_entity.id
_entity.type
_entity.pdbx_description
1 polymer ?
#
loop_
_entity_poly.entity_id
_entity_poly.type
_entity_poly.pdbx_seq_one_letter_code
_entity_poly.pdbx_strand_id
1 'polypeptide(L)'
;MFAFRCRTTTSRSTTDGVPDDDSGDVTLFTTYAAAWEARSRSCTAVRIAGSVPSDQQRAAVAAAGGALGLRALAGRCAEVGTGPFDGRVASRHALLEARAVVLYCPGHPQIARVRAAIAAVED
;
A
#
# COMPACT_ATOMS: atom_id res chain seq x y z
N MET A 1 -3.85 -6.71 -13.71
CA MET A 1 -5.00 -6.38 -12.84
C MET A 1 -4.85 -7.13 -11.52
N PHE A 2 -5.12 -6.45 -10.41
CA PHE A 2 -5.06 -7.02 -9.06
C PHE A 2 -6.38 -6.80 -8.34
N ALA A 3 -6.78 -7.78 -7.54
CA ALA A 3 -7.71 -7.56 -6.42
C ALA A 3 -6.91 -7.37 -5.13
N PHE A 4 -7.52 -6.80 -4.10
CA PHE A 4 -6.85 -6.44 -2.85
C PHE A 4 -7.61 -7.04 -1.69
N ARG A 5 -6.97 -7.96 -0.98
CA ARG A 5 -7.48 -8.51 0.27
C ARG A 5 -6.95 -7.65 1.40
N CYS A 6 -7.81 -6.83 1.99
CA CYS A 6 -7.44 -5.87 3.00
C CYS A 6 -8.09 -6.22 4.34
N ARG A 7 -7.33 -6.17 5.43
CA ARG A 7 -7.89 -6.19 6.78
C ARG A 7 -8.47 -4.81 7.06
N THR A 8 -9.78 -4.76 7.25
CA THR A 8 -10.49 -3.58 7.73
C THR A 8 -10.66 -3.72 9.23
N THR A 9 -10.30 -2.69 9.99
CA THR A 9 -10.72 -2.62 11.39
C THR A 9 -12.20 -2.29 11.39
N THR A 10 -13.05 -3.32 11.42
CA THR A 10 -14.44 -3.12 11.82
C THR A 10 -14.39 -2.59 13.24
N SER A 11 -14.81 -1.35 13.45
CA SER A 11 -15.10 -0.85 14.80
C SER A 11 -16.23 -1.69 15.36
N ARG A 12 -15.94 -2.86 15.90
CA ARG A 12 -16.91 -3.67 16.62
C ARG A 12 -17.15 -2.94 17.93
N SER A 13 -18.33 -2.33 18.08
CA SER A 13 -18.81 -1.84 19.37
C SER A 13 -18.72 -2.99 20.35
N THR A 14 -17.88 -2.82 21.37
CA THR A 14 -17.64 -3.80 22.43
C THR A 14 -18.94 -4.09 23.18
N THR A 15 -19.47 -5.29 22.99
CA THR A 15 -20.37 -5.93 23.96
C THR A 15 -19.92 -7.37 24.09
N ASP A 16 -19.46 -7.70 25.31
CA ASP A 16 -19.16 -9.04 25.83
C ASP A 16 -17.94 -9.82 25.28
N GLY A 17 -16.80 -9.63 25.95
CA GLY A 17 -16.24 -10.68 26.82
C GLY A 17 -15.78 -12.01 26.21
N VAL A 18 -15.32 -12.06 24.96
CA VAL A 18 -14.66 -13.25 24.36
C VAL A 18 -13.26 -12.85 23.88
N PRO A 19 -12.20 -13.66 24.11
CA PRO A 19 -10.89 -13.39 23.53
C PRO A 19 -10.99 -13.51 22.00
N ASP A 20 -11.02 -12.37 21.32
CA ASP A 20 -11.07 -12.25 19.87
C ASP A 20 -9.82 -12.88 19.25
N ASP A 21 -10.03 -13.96 18.49
CA ASP A 21 -9.12 -14.41 17.46
C ASP A 21 -8.83 -13.23 16.51
N ASP A 22 -7.57 -13.05 16.09
CA ASP A 22 -7.06 -11.95 15.24
C ASP A 22 -7.66 -11.93 13.80
N SER A 23 -8.86 -12.47 13.65
CA SER A 23 -9.70 -12.48 12.45
C SER A 23 -10.40 -11.12 12.29
N GLY A 24 -9.62 -10.07 12.06
CA GLY A 24 -10.16 -8.83 11.50
C GLY A 24 -10.85 -9.12 10.16
N ASP A 25 -12.02 -8.53 9.93
CA ASP A 25 -12.79 -8.76 8.70
C ASP A 25 -11.91 -8.47 7.46
N VAL A 26 -11.79 -9.48 6.58
CA VAL A 26 -11.06 -9.35 5.33
C VAL A 26 -12.03 -8.91 4.25
N THR A 27 -11.85 -7.68 3.77
CA THR A 27 -12.63 -7.13 2.66
C THR A 27 -11.85 -7.27 1.35
N LEU A 28 -12.55 -7.68 0.29
CA LEU A 28 -11.98 -7.77 -1.06
C LEU A 28 -12.35 -6.52 -1.86
N PHE A 29 -11.34 -5.82 -2.36
CA PHE A 29 -11.49 -4.68 -3.27
C PHE A 29 -10.96 -5.04 -4.66
N THR A 30 -11.64 -4.59 -5.71
CA THR A 30 -11.22 -4.80 -7.11
C THR A 30 -10.29 -3.71 -7.63
N THR A 31 -10.17 -2.60 -6.90
CA THR A 31 -9.24 -1.50 -7.18
C THR A 31 -8.51 -1.10 -5.90
N TYR A 32 -7.27 -0.62 -6.03
CA TYR A 32 -6.54 -0.07 -4.88
C TYR A 32 -7.25 1.17 -4.32
N ALA A 33 -8.03 1.87 -5.15
CA ALA A 33 -8.65 3.14 -4.79
C ALA A 33 -9.76 2.95 -3.77
N ALA A 34 -10.62 1.95 -4.02
CA ALA A 34 -11.65 1.55 -3.08
C ALA A 34 -11.06 1.09 -1.73
N ALA A 35 -9.88 0.45 -1.76
CA ALA A 35 -9.23 -0.03 -0.55
C ALA A 35 -8.70 1.09 0.35
N TRP A 36 -8.04 2.12 -0.22
CA TRP A 36 -7.59 3.27 0.56
C TRP A 36 -8.72 4.20 0.97
N GLU A 37 -9.82 4.29 0.20
CA GLU A 37 -11.04 5.01 0.57
C GLU A 37 -11.69 4.39 1.81
N ALA A 38 -11.67 3.05 1.90
CA ALA A 38 -12.04 2.30 3.09
C ALA A 38 -11.01 2.40 4.24
N ARG A 39 -9.97 3.23 4.09
CA ARG A 39 -8.88 3.43 5.05
C ARG A 39 -8.18 2.14 5.49
N SER A 40 -8.02 1.20 4.57
CA SER A 40 -7.35 -0.08 4.82
C SER A 40 -5.87 0.12 5.19
N ARG A 41 -5.36 -0.63 6.17
CA ARG A 41 -3.96 -0.49 6.66
C ARG A 41 -3.07 -1.70 6.42
N SER A 42 -3.67 -2.82 5.98
CA SER A 42 -2.95 -4.06 5.69
C SER A 42 -3.62 -4.74 4.51
N CYS A 43 -2.97 -4.69 3.34
CA CYS A 43 -3.54 -5.16 2.09
C CYS A 43 -2.57 -6.07 1.34
N THR A 44 -3.09 -7.19 0.86
CA THR A 44 -2.38 -8.09 -0.06
C THR A 44 -3.02 -8.00 -1.44
N ALA A 45 -2.23 -7.62 -2.45
CA ALA A 45 -2.68 -7.71 -3.83
C ALA A 45 -2.68 -9.17 -4.31
N VAL A 46 -3.67 -9.55 -5.09
CA VAL A 46 -3.83 -10.86 -5.72
C VAL A 46 -3.99 -10.63 -7.21
N ARG A 47 -3.12 -11.22 -8.04
CA ARG A 47 -3.20 -11.04 -9.49
C ARG A 47 -4.43 -11.81 -10.00
N ILE A 48 -5.31 -11.12 -10.71
CA ILE A 48 -6.54 -11.70 -11.27
C ILE A 48 -6.56 -11.71 -12.79
N ALA A 49 -5.78 -10.85 -13.45
CA ALA A 49 -5.63 -10.83 -14.90
C ALA A 49 -4.36 -10.10 -15.34
N GLY A 50 -3.92 -10.33 -16.58
CA GLY A 50 -2.77 -9.67 -17.22
C GLY A 50 -1.42 -10.26 -16.81
N SER A 51 -0.62 -10.63 -17.81
CA SER A 51 0.74 -11.17 -17.65
C SER A 51 1.80 -10.07 -17.70
N VAL A 52 1.66 -9.11 -18.62
CA VAL A 52 2.68 -8.09 -18.92
C VAL A 52 2.48 -6.81 -18.08
N PRO A 53 3.50 -6.33 -17.34
CA PRO A 53 3.46 -5.05 -16.64
C PRO A 53 3.56 -3.86 -17.61
N SER A 54 2.85 -2.76 -17.31
CA SER A 54 2.99 -1.50 -18.06
C SER A 54 4.34 -0.82 -17.82
N ASP A 55 4.71 0.16 -18.63
CA ASP A 55 5.98 0.91 -18.50
C ASP A 55 6.10 1.59 -17.15
N GLN A 56 5.01 2.21 -16.67
CA GLN A 56 4.94 2.80 -15.34
C GLN A 56 5.18 1.76 -14.24
N GLN A 57 4.59 0.57 -14.38
CA GLN A 57 4.77 -0.52 -13.43
C GLN A 57 6.20 -1.05 -13.43
N ARG A 58 6.84 -1.16 -14.61
CA ARG A 58 8.25 -1.54 -14.73
C ARG A 58 9.16 -0.49 -14.10
N ALA A 59 8.90 0.80 -14.35
CA ALA A 59 9.65 1.90 -13.74
C ALA A 59 9.53 1.89 -12.21
N ALA A 60 8.34 1.65 -11.67
CA ALA A 60 8.13 1.57 -10.22
C ALA A 60 8.89 0.39 -9.59
N VAL A 61 8.88 -0.79 -10.21
CA VAL A 61 9.66 -1.95 -9.74
C VAL A 61 11.17 -1.67 -9.83
N ALA A 62 11.62 -1.01 -10.89
CA ALA A 62 13.02 -0.61 -11.02
C ALA A 62 13.43 0.41 -9.93
N ALA A 63 12.58 1.40 -9.64
CA ALA A 63 12.81 2.38 -8.58
C ALA A 63 12.85 1.75 -7.18
N ALA A 64 12.14 0.64 -6.96
CA ALA A 64 12.24 -0.14 -5.73
C ALA A 64 13.60 -0.84 -5.58
N GLY A 65 14.44 -0.90 -6.62
CA GLY A 65 15.75 -1.53 -6.57
C GLY A 65 15.71 -3.01 -6.19
N GLY A 66 14.62 -3.71 -6.53
CA GLY A 66 14.38 -5.10 -6.15
C GLY A 66 13.82 -5.31 -4.74
N ALA A 67 13.65 -4.24 -3.94
CA ALA A 67 13.04 -4.32 -2.62
C ALA A 67 11.58 -4.80 -2.67
N LEU A 68 10.85 -4.37 -3.71
CA LEU A 68 9.44 -4.71 -3.90
C LEU A 68 9.17 -5.12 -5.34
N GLY A 69 8.49 -6.25 -5.48
CA GLY A 69 7.90 -6.67 -6.75
C GLY A 69 6.54 -6.01 -7.00
N LEU A 70 6.01 -6.21 -8.21
CA LEU A 70 4.76 -5.61 -8.67
C LEU A 70 3.58 -5.85 -7.72
N ARG A 71 3.47 -7.08 -7.19
CA ARG A 71 2.39 -7.46 -6.26
C ARG A 71 2.49 -6.70 -4.94
N ALA A 72 3.70 -6.53 -4.42
CA ALA A 72 3.92 -5.84 -3.16
C ALA A 72 3.65 -4.33 -3.31
N LEU A 73 4.10 -3.72 -4.42
CA LEU A 73 3.76 -2.32 -4.74
C LEU A 73 2.26 -2.09 -4.89
N ALA A 74 1.57 -3.00 -5.58
CA ALA A 74 0.11 -2.92 -5.70
C ALA A 74 -0.56 -2.98 -4.31
N GLY A 75 -0.13 -3.90 -3.44
CA GLY A 75 -0.64 -4.03 -2.07
C GLY A 75 -0.41 -2.76 -1.25
N ARG A 76 0.82 -2.21 -1.28
CA ARG A 76 1.14 -0.95 -0.61
C ARG A 76 0.27 0.19 -1.07
N CYS A 77 0.09 0.34 -2.38
CA CYS A 77 -0.76 1.39 -2.90
C CYS A 77 -2.21 1.28 -2.46
N ALA A 78 -2.69 0.14 -1.94
CA ALA A 78 -4.04 -0.01 -1.37
C ALA A 78 -4.11 0.35 0.13
N GLU A 79 -2.99 0.66 0.78
CA GLU A 79 -2.89 0.97 2.21
C GLU A 79 -2.81 2.47 2.49
N VAL A 80 -3.27 2.88 3.68
CA VAL A 80 -3.14 4.26 4.19
C VAL A 80 -2.40 4.32 5.52
N GLY A 81 -1.56 5.34 5.69
CA GLY A 81 -0.92 5.65 6.97
C GLY A 81 0.09 4.62 7.47
N THR A 82 0.51 3.69 6.62
CA THR A 82 1.51 2.65 6.90
C THR A 82 2.62 2.69 5.86
N GLY A 83 3.77 2.10 6.20
CA GLY A 83 4.93 2.03 5.31
C GLY A 83 5.29 3.42 4.77
N PRO A 84 5.40 3.61 3.44
CA PRO A 84 5.77 4.91 2.87
C PRO A 84 4.75 6.03 3.18
N PHE A 85 3.49 5.69 3.46
CA PHE A 85 2.42 6.66 3.71
C PHE A 85 2.37 7.15 5.16
N ASP A 86 3.15 6.56 6.06
CA ASP A 86 3.31 7.07 7.43
C ASP A 86 4.16 8.35 7.49
N GLY A 87 4.75 8.75 6.37
CA GLY A 87 5.54 9.97 6.21
C GLY A 87 6.93 9.91 6.83
N ARG A 88 7.47 8.73 7.10
CA ARG A 88 8.82 8.56 7.64
C ARG A 88 9.69 7.75 6.69
N VAL A 89 10.89 8.25 6.41
CA VAL A 89 11.92 7.54 5.65
C VAL A 89 13.12 7.34 6.57
N ALA A 90 13.14 6.20 7.26
CA ALA A 90 14.17 5.89 8.27
C ALA A 90 15.35 5.09 7.72
N SER A 91 15.33 4.71 6.43
CA SER A 91 16.37 3.88 5.82
C SER A 91 16.39 4.04 4.31
N ARG A 92 17.51 3.63 3.68
CA ARG A 92 17.61 3.53 2.22
C ARG A 92 16.53 2.63 1.62
N HIS A 93 16.15 1.56 2.31
CA HIS A 93 15.06 0.69 1.86
C HIS A 93 13.72 1.43 1.85
N ALA A 94 13.41 2.17 2.92
CA ALA A 94 12.20 3.00 2.98
C ALA A 94 12.18 4.09 1.90
N LEU A 95 13.35 4.67 1.56
CA LEU A 95 13.47 5.66 0.48
C LEU A 95 13.15 5.04 -0.89
N LEU A 96 13.67 3.85 -1.18
CA LEU A 96 13.40 3.13 -2.44
C LEU A 96 11.92 2.76 -2.55
N GLU A 97 11.32 2.26 -1.46
CA GLU A 97 9.89 1.98 -1.40
C GLU A 97 9.04 3.24 -1.62
N ALA A 98 9.39 4.35 -0.95
CA ALA A 98 8.72 5.64 -1.11
C ALA A 98 8.76 6.14 -2.57
N ARG A 99 9.93 6.11 -3.21
CA ARG A 99 10.10 6.48 -4.63
C ARG A 99 9.27 5.57 -5.55
N ALA A 100 9.25 4.27 -5.27
CA ALA A 100 8.48 3.31 -6.05
C ALA A 100 6.96 3.54 -5.98
N VAL A 101 6.41 3.85 -4.79
CA VAL A 101 4.97 4.14 -4.68
C VAL A 101 4.59 5.47 -5.34
N VAL A 102 5.46 6.47 -5.35
CA VAL A 102 5.25 7.73 -6.09
C VAL A 102 5.06 7.48 -7.58
N LEU A 103 5.79 6.52 -8.15
CA LEU A 103 5.63 6.10 -9.55
C LEU A 103 4.43 5.20 -9.76
N TYR A 104 4.16 4.25 -8.86
CA TYR A 104 3.10 3.25 -9.05
C TYR A 104 1.69 3.83 -8.88
N CYS A 105 1.46 4.64 -7.84
CA CYS A 105 0.15 5.19 -7.50
C CYS A 105 0.19 6.71 -7.29
N PRO A 106 0.42 7.50 -8.36
CA PRO A 106 0.49 8.96 -8.26
C PRO A 106 -0.82 9.62 -7.81
N GLY A 107 -1.97 8.92 -7.92
CA GLY A 107 -3.27 9.39 -7.46
C GLY A 107 -3.59 9.06 -5.99
N HIS A 108 -2.65 8.46 -5.24
CA HIS A 108 -2.90 8.12 -3.84
C HIS A 108 -3.11 9.38 -2.99
N PRO A 109 -4.10 9.44 -2.07
CA PRO A 109 -4.40 10.65 -1.31
C PRO A 109 -3.24 11.15 -0.44
N GLN A 110 -2.34 10.26 -0.03
CA GLN A 110 -1.16 10.59 0.78
C GLN A 110 0.12 10.78 -0.03
N ILE A 111 0.05 10.80 -1.37
CA ILE A 111 1.26 10.86 -2.21
C ILE A 111 2.08 12.13 -1.96
N ALA A 112 1.42 13.25 -1.65
CA ALA A 112 2.10 14.51 -1.33
C ALA A 112 2.96 14.37 -0.06
N ARG A 113 2.45 13.66 0.95
CA ARG A 113 3.19 13.35 2.18
C ARG A 113 4.42 12.48 1.90
N VAL A 114 4.27 11.47 1.03
CA VAL A 114 5.39 10.61 0.62
C VAL A 114 6.48 11.44 -0.06
N ARG A 115 6.10 12.33 -1.00
CA ARG A 115 7.04 13.22 -1.68
C ARG A 115 7.77 14.15 -0.72
N ALA A 116 7.07 14.71 0.27
CA ALA A 116 7.69 15.54 1.30
C ALA A 116 8.69 14.75 2.16
N ALA A 117 8.36 13.50 2.54
CA ALA A 117 9.26 12.64 3.31
C ALA A 117 10.51 12.22 2.52
N ILE A 118 10.40 12.05 1.20
CA ILE A 118 11.54 11.83 0.31
C ILE A 118 12.44 13.06 0.27
N ALA A 119 11.86 14.25 0.03
CA ALA A 119 12.62 15.50 -0.03
C ALA A 119 13.39 15.77 1.27
N ALA A 120 12.79 15.47 2.43
CA ALA A 120 13.41 15.70 3.73
C ALA A 120 14.67 14.86 4.02
N VAL A 121 14.95 13.82 3.23
CA VAL A 121 16.15 12.97 3.39
C VAL A 121 17.11 13.04 2.20
N GLU A 122 16.73 13.78 1.15
CA GLU A 122 17.55 14.01 -0.04
C GLU A 122 18.26 15.37 -0.01
N ASP A 123 17.86 16.26 0.92
CA ASP A 123 18.51 17.52 1.28
C ASP A 123 19.68 17.28 2.25
#